data_AF-A0A3B5MX53-F1
#
_entry.id   AF-A0A3B5MX53-F1
#
_cell.length_a   1.000
_cell.length_b   1.000
_cell.length_c   1.000
_cell.angle_alpha   90.00
_cell.angle_beta   90.00
_cell.angle_gamma   90.00
#
_symmetry.space_group_name_H-M   'P 1'
#
loop_
_entity.id
_entity.type
_entity.pdbx_description
1 polymer ?
#
loop_
_entity_poly.entity_id
_entity_poly.type
_entity_poly.pdbx_seq_one_letter_code
_entity_poly.pdbx_strand_id
1 'polypeptide(L)'
;SLMISALFPLKLTLLQESLKCVARNLGHDSVVCECNSTYCDGVGPVSLPPLGQYSTYLSSMAGSRMEPGQGQVQVNSTGAGLRLTIVPYQKYQRIKGFGGAMTDAAAINILSLSAGAQEQLLRQYFSKEALCASPWPAVTSPLGCTPTLTNPGTTT
;
A
#
# COMPACT_ATOMS: atom_id res chain seq x y z
N SER A 1 -27.76 15.48 -45.67
CA SER A 1 -27.85 14.96 -44.29
C SER A 1 -27.17 13.62 -44.20
N LEU A 2 -26.09 13.53 -43.43
CA LEU A 2 -25.65 12.27 -42.83
C LEU A 2 -24.95 12.61 -41.51
N MET A 3 -25.69 12.50 -40.40
CA MET A 3 -25.14 12.64 -39.06
C MET A 3 -24.48 11.31 -38.70
N ILE A 4 -23.15 11.26 -38.69
CA ILE A 4 -22.39 10.11 -38.18
C ILE A 4 -22.35 10.25 -36.66
N SER A 5 -23.27 9.58 -35.97
CA SER A 5 -23.24 9.42 -34.52
C SER A 5 -22.16 8.40 -34.15
N ALA A 6 -20.99 8.88 -33.73
CA ALA A 6 -19.94 8.04 -33.17
C ALA A 6 -20.31 7.64 -31.73
N LEU A 7 -20.74 6.39 -31.55
CA LEU A 7 -20.86 5.75 -30.23
C LEU A 7 -19.45 5.34 -29.79
N PHE A 8 -18.82 6.15 -28.95
CA PHE A 8 -17.63 5.70 -28.23
C PHE A 8 -18.07 4.76 -27.11
N PRO A 9 -17.55 3.52 -27.03
CA PRO A 9 -17.84 2.66 -25.89
C PRO A 9 -17.33 3.35 -24.64
N LEU A 10 -18.23 3.66 -23.71
CA LEU A 10 -17.89 4.14 -22.38
C LEU A 10 -17.13 3.01 -21.69
N LYS A 11 -15.80 3.07 -21.73
CA LYS A 11 -14.97 2.14 -20.99
C LYS A 11 -15.17 2.48 -19.53
N LEU A 12 -15.98 1.67 -18.84
CA LEU A 12 -16.17 1.76 -17.41
C LEU A 12 -14.83 1.39 -16.76
N THR A 13 -13.94 2.37 -16.62
CA THR A 13 -12.82 2.26 -15.70
C THR A 13 -13.43 2.13 -14.32
N LEU A 14 -13.38 0.92 -13.74
CA LEU A 14 -13.55 0.72 -12.31
C LEU A 14 -12.57 1.66 -11.63
N LEU A 15 -13.08 2.77 -11.09
CA LEU A 15 -12.34 3.57 -10.12
C LEU A 15 -12.17 2.62 -8.93
N GLN A 16 -10.98 2.08 -8.74
CA GLN A 16 -10.68 1.28 -7.58
C GLN A 16 -10.62 2.21 -6.38
N GLU A 17 -11.79 2.45 -5.78
CA GLU A 17 -11.93 3.14 -4.51
C GLU A 17 -11.08 2.44 -3.44
N SER A 18 -10.55 3.22 -2.50
CA SER A 18 -9.89 2.65 -1.33
C SER A 18 -10.91 1.76 -0.60
N LEU A 19 -10.63 0.46 -0.54
CA LEU A 19 -11.45 -0.48 0.22
C LEU A 19 -11.14 -0.29 1.69
N LYS A 20 -12.17 -0.01 2.50
CA LYS A 20 -11.97 0.28 3.93
C LYS A 20 -11.72 -0.99 4.73
N CYS A 21 -10.95 -0.86 5.81
CA CYS A 21 -10.77 -1.94 6.78
C CYS A 21 -12.10 -2.38 7.39
N VAL A 22 -12.41 -3.68 7.30
CA VAL A 22 -13.48 -4.30 8.11
C VAL A 22 -12.88 -4.62 9.48
N ALA A 23 -13.08 -3.69 10.41
CA ALA A 23 -12.45 -3.75 11.72
C ALA A 23 -13.02 -4.89 12.59
N ARG A 24 -12.13 -5.69 13.17
CA ARG A 24 -12.44 -6.71 14.18
C ARG A 24 -11.62 -6.47 15.44
N ASN A 25 -12.28 -6.45 16.59
CA ASN A 25 -11.59 -6.40 17.87
C ASN A 25 -11.42 -7.82 18.41
N LEU A 26 -10.17 -8.19 18.72
CA LEU A 26 -9.81 -9.50 19.27
C LEU A 26 -9.52 -9.48 20.78
N GLY A 27 -9.91 -8.41 21.48
CA GLY A 27 -9.70 -8.25 22.92
C GLY A 27 -8.36 -7.62 23.30
N HIS A 28 -7.71 -6.94 22.36
CA HIS A 28 -6.43 -6.23 22.55
C HIS A 28 -6.59 -4.72 22.34
N ASP A 29 -5.48 -3.98 22.37
CA ASP A 29 -5.44 -2.51 22.36
C ASP A 29 -5.90 -1.87 21.03
N SER A 30 -6.07 -2.65 19.96
CA SER A 30 -6.55 -2.16 18.67
C SER A 30 -7.25 -3.25 17.86
N VAL A 31 -7.73 -2.87 16.68
CA VAL A 31 -8.47 -3.74 15.76
C VAL A 31 -7.57 -4.42 14.72
N VAL A 32 -7.99 -5.53 14.16
CA VAL A 32 -7.42 -6.10 12.93
C VAL A 32 -8.37 -5.85 11.76
N CYS A 33 -7.84 -5.88 10.53
CA CYS A 33 -8.66 -5.84 9.33
C CYS A 33 -8.96 -7.25 8.88
N GLU A 34 -10.24 -7.60 8.82
CA GLU A 34 -10.66 -8.91 8.33
C GLU A 34 -10.58 -8.95 6.81
N CYS A 35 -9.84 -9.94 6.30
CA CYS A 35 -9.80 -10.29 4.90
C CYS A 35 -10.28 -11.73 4.72
N ASN A 36 -10.99 -11.98 3.62
CA ASN A 36 -11.47 -13.29 3.21
C ASN A 36 -11.28 -13.48 1.70
N SER A 37 -11.83 -14.54 1.13
CA SER A 37 -11.63 -14.86 -0.29
C SER A 37 -12.23 -13.86 -1.28
N THR A 38 -13.17 -13.03 -0.83
CA THR A 38 -13.92 -12.09 -1.69
C THR A 38 -13.67 -10.63 -1.33
N TYR A 39 -13.04 -10.35 -0.20
CA TYR A 39 -12.88 -9.00 0.33
C TYR A 39 -11.59 -8.87 1.11
N CYS A 40 -10.89 -7.77 0.87
CA CYS A 40 -9.79 -7.28 1.70
C CYS A 40 -9.71 -5.76 1.53
N ASP A 41 -9.22 -5.05 2.53
CA ASP A 41 -9.05 -3.60 2.45
C ASP A 41 -7.93 -3.22 1.47
N GLY A 42 -7.80 -1.94 1.15
CA GLY A 42 -6.80 -1.49 0.20
C GLY A 42 -6.73 0.02 0.14
N VAL A 43 -5.50 0.54 0.06
CA VAL A 43 -5.24 1.99 0.00
C VAL A 43 -5.59 2.62 -1.34
N GLY A 44 -5.88 1.80 -2.36
CA GLY A 44 -6.12 2.26 -3.72
C GLY A 44 -4.84 2.74 -4.42
N PRO A 45 -4.94 3.26 -5.65
CA PRO A 45 -3.78 3.75 -6.39
C PRO A 45 -3.21 5.01 -5.73
N VAL A 46 -1.93 4.95 -5.32
CA VAL A 46 -1.21 6.11 -4.79
C VAL A 46 -0.64 6.93 -5.95
N SER A 47 -1.16 8.14 -6.14
CA SER A 47 -0.66 9.11 -7.12
C SER A 47 -0.04 10.32 -6.44
N LEU A 48 0.90 10.98 -7.14
CA LEU A 48 1.44 12.25 -6.70
C LEU A 48 0.33 13.31 -6.74
N PRO A 49 0.08 14.02 -5.62
CA PRO A 49 -0.90 15.09 -5.62
C PRO A 49 -0.41 16.27 -6.49
N PRO A 50 -1.33 17.16 -6.91
CA PRO A 50 -0.96 18.37 -7.64
C PRO A 50 0.08 19.22 -6.90
N LEU A 51 0.84 20.02 -7.64
CA LEU A 51 1.81 20.95 -7.05
C LEU A 51 1.14 21.87 -6.02
N GLY A 52 1.80 22.05 -4.88
CA GLY A 52 1.25 22.80 -3.74
C GLY A 52 0.37 21.98 -2.81
N GLN A 53 0.17 20.69 -3.06
CA GLN A 53 -0.60 19.78 -2.20
C GLN A 53 0.26 18.65 -1.64
N TYR A 54 -0.22 18.02 -0.58
CA TYR A 54 0.39 16.82 0.00
C TYR A 54 -0.69 15.79 0.34
N SER A 55 -0.30 14.51 0.29
CA SER A 55 -1.14 13.38 0.71
C SER A 55 -0.65 12.87 2.07
N THR A 56 -1.58 12.43 2.90
CA THR A 56 -1.32 11.83 4.22
C THR A 56 -1.99 10.49 4.34
N TYR A 57 -1.42 9.59 5.13
CA TYR A 57 -2.02 8.30 5.48
C TYR A 57 -1.94 8.11 6.99
N LEU A 58 -3.10 7.98 7.63
CA LEU A 58 -3.20 7.88 9.09
C LEU A 58 -3.46 6.43 9.53
N SER A 59 -2.65 5.96 10.48
CA SER A 59 -2.93 4.75 11.24
C SER A 59 -2.93 5.05 12.72
N SER A 60 -3.88 4.51 13.47
CA SER A 60 -4.05 4.82 14.89
C SER A 60 -4.49 3.60 15.71
N MET A 61 -4.22 3.62 17.01
CA MET A 61 -4.72 2.60 17.94
C MET A 61 -6.26 2.60 18.00
N ALA A 62 -6.89 3.77 17.81
CA ALA A 62 -8.34 3.90 17.74
C ALA A 62 -8.98 3.19 16.53
N GLY A 63 -8.17 2.82 15.52
CA GLY A 63 -8.63 1.96 14.42
C GLY A 63 -8.47 2.53 13.01
N SER A 64 -7.88 3.72 12.83
CA SER A 64 -7.53 4.20 11.48
C SER A 64 -6.50 3.25 10.86
N ARG A 65 -6.68 2.89 9.59
CA ARG A 65 -5.85 1.92 8.87
C ARG A 65 -5.50 2.50 7.51
N MET A 66 -4.33 3.15 7.44
CA MET A 66 -3.85 3.88 6.27
C MET A 66 -4.92 4.80 5.67
N GLU A 67 -5.66 5.49 6.55
CA GLU A 67 -6.76 6.36 6.16
C GLU A 67 -6.22 7.54 5.34
N PRO A 68 -6.66 7.72 4.09
CA PRO A 68 -6.12 8.74 3.20
C PRO A 68 -6.63 10.12 3.60
N GLY A 69 -5.74 11.11 3.52
CA GLY A 69 -6.05 12.52 3.67
C GLY A 69 -5.24 13.36 2.69
N GLN A 70 -5.64 14.62 2.52
CA GLN A 70 -4.95 15.58 1.67
C GLN A 70 -4.89 16.95 2.34
N GLY A 71 -3.87 17.73 2.02
CA GLY A 71 -3.73 19.09 2.50
C GLY A 71 -2.95 19.98 1.54
N GLN A 72 -2.93 21.27 1.85
CA GLN A 72 -2.25 22.30 1.06
C GLN A 72 -0.94 22.69 1.72
N VAL A 73 0.13 22.79 0.92
CA VAL A 73 1.42 23.32 1.36
C VAL A 73 1.31 24.83 1.45
N GLN A 74 1.50 25.36 2.64
CA GLN A 74 1.50 26.80 2.89
C GLN A 74 2.91 27.37 2.72
N VAL A 75 3.01 28.55 2.12
CA VAL A 75 4.29 29.26 1.94
C VAL A 75 4.84 29.75 3.28
N ASN A 76 3.94 30.22 4.15
CA ASN A 76 4.27 30.77 5.46
C ASN A 76 3.62 29.93 6.55
N SER A 77 4.29 29.82 7.69
CA SER A 77 3.76 29.21 8.91
C SER A 77 3.98 30.17 10.06
N THR A 78 2.91 30.47 10.80
CA THR A 78 2.90 31.40 11.95
C THR A 78 2.78 30.68 13.29
N GLY A 79 2.79 29.35 13.30
CA GLY A 79 2.60 28.55 14.51
C GLY A 79 3.87 28.46 15.36
N ALA A 80 3.71 28.55 16.68
CA ALA A 80 4.78 28.36 17.67
C ALA A 80 5.04 26.87 18.03
N GLY A 81 4.44 25.92 17.29
CA GLY A 81 4.55 24.48 17.55
C GLY A 81 5.88 23.87 17.09
N LEU A 82 5.99 22.54 17.25
CA LEU A 82 7.12 21.76 16.75
C LEU A 82 7.28 21.94 15.23
N ARG A 83 8.51 22.24 14.80
CA ARG A 83 8.84 22.46 13.39
C ARG A 83 9.88 21.47 12.91
N LEU A 84 9.50 20.69 11.90
CA LEU A 84 10.39 19.78 11.19
C LEU A 84 10.80 20.43 9.86
N THR A 85 12.11 20.54 9.62
CA THR A 85 12.66 21.20 8.42
C THR A 85 13.44 20.19 7.59
N ILE A 86 13.08 20.05 6.31
CA ILE A 86 13.75 19.15 5.37
C ILE A 86 14.87 19.92 4.66
N VAL A 87 16.10 19.39 4.69
CA VAL A 87 17.27 19.97 4.01
C VAL A 87 17.64 19.09 2.81
N PRO A 88 17.20 19.42 1.57
CA PRO A 88 17.25 18.49 0.44
C PRO A 88 18.67 18.22 -0.10
N TYR A 89 19.65 19.04 0.26
CA TYR A 89 21.04 18.89 -0.17
C TYR A 89 21.85 17.96 0.75
N GLN A 90 21.38 17.72 1.97
CA GLN A 90 22.01 16.78 2.90
C GLN A 90 21.49 15.37 2.61
N LYS A 91 22.33 14.55 1.98
CA LYS A 91 21.98 13.20 1.53
C LYS A 91 22.60 12.13 2.43
N TYR A 92 21.91 11.00 2.55
CA TYR A 92 22.35 9.83 3.31
C TYR A 92 22.30 8.57 2.43
N GLN A 93 21.99 7.42 3.01
CA GLN A 93 21.90 6.15 2.29
C GLN A 93 20.78 6.15 1.25
N ARG A 94 20.98 5.38 0.18
CA ARG A 94 19.91 5.01 -0.76
C ARG A 94 19.13 3.84 -0.18
N ILE A 95 17.81 3.96 -0.17
CA ILE A 95 16.92 2.87 0.26
C ILE A 95 16.79 1.86 -0.88
N LYS A 96 17.06 0.57 -0.58
CA LYS A 96 16.88 -0.53 -1.54
C LYS A 96 15.41 -0.94 -1.67
N GLY A 97 14.72 -1.08 -0.55
CA GLY A 97 13.33 -1.55 -0.49
C GLY A 97 12.94 -2.00 0.92
N PHE A 98 11.72 -2.52 1.04
CA PHE A 98 11.12 -3.03 2.27
C PHE A 98 10.33 -4.30 1.94
N GLY A 99 10.31 -5.29 2.84
CA GLY A 99 9.62 -6.54 2.61
C GLY A 99 9.55 -7.43 3.84
N GLY A 100 9.08 -8.66 3.65
CA GLY A 100 9.00 -9.70 4.68
C GLY A 100 9.88 -10.92 4.39
N ALA A 101 9.83 -11.89 5.29
CA ALA A 101 10.46 -13.21 5.11
C ALA A 101 9.41 -14.24 4.68
N MET A 102 9.73 -15.07 3.69
CA MET A 102 8.93 -16.26 3.35
C MET A 102 9.62 -17.44 3.99
N THR A 103 9.19 -17.74 5.20
CA THR A 103 9.62 -18.93 5.94
C THR A 103 8.73 -20.11 5.58
N ASP A 104 9.14 -21.33 5.93
CA ASP A 104 8.26 -22.51 5.79
C ASP A 104 6.94 -22.33 6.52
N ALA A 105 6.98 -21.71 7.71
CA ALA A 105 5.77 -21.39 8.47
C ALA A 105 4.86 -20.39 7.73
N ALA A 106 5.44 -19.35 7.11
CA ALA A 106 4.67 -18.41 6.29
C ALA A 106 4.03 -19.13 5.08
N ALA A 107 4.80 -19.97 4.39
CA ALA A 107 4.34 -20.74 3.25
C ALA A 107 3.20 -21.70 3.63
N ILE A 108 3.35 -22.48 4.70
CA ILE A 108 2.34 -23.42 5.18
C ILE A 108 1.04 -22.68 5.56
N ASN A 109 1.15 -21.57 6.30
CA ASN A 109 -0.03 -20.80 6.70
C ASN A 109 -0.74 -20.17 5.50
N ILE A 110 0.01 -19.61 4.54
CA ILE A 110 -0.59 -19.05 3.31
C ILE A 110 -1.28 -20.17 2.51
N LEU A 111 -0.61 -21.29 2.27
CA LEU A 111 -1.15 -22.41 1.50
C LEU A 111 -2.35 -23.10 2.17
N SER A 112 -2.53 -22.92 3.48
CA SER A 112 -3.72 -23.42 4.20
C SER A 112 -5.00 -22.63 3.91
N LEU A 113 -4.90 -21.43 3.32
CA LEU A 113 -6.05 -20.60 2.96
C LEU A 113 -6.74 -21.10 1.69
N SER A 114 -8.00 -20.69 1.46
CA SER A 114 -8.65 -20.90 0.16
C SER A 114 -7.93 -20.12 -0.94
N ALA A 115 -7.99 -20.59 -2.19
CA ALA A 115 -7.29 -19.97 -3.31
C ALA A 115 -7.57 -18.45 -3.44
N GLY A 116 -8.83 -18.03 -3.25
CA GLY A 116 -9.18 -16.61 -3.26
C GLY A 116 -8.55 -15.83 -2.11
N ALA A 117 -8.51 -16.40 -0.90
CA ALA A 117 -7.89 -15.74 0.25
C ALA A 117 -6.36 -15.67 0.14
N GLN A 118 -5.73 -16.69 -0.46
CA GLN A 118 -4.30 -16.66 -0.81
C GLN A 118 -4.00 -15.50 -1.75
N GLU A 119 -4.80 -15.34 -2.80
CA GLU A 119 -4.63 -14.26 -3.77
C GLU A 119 -4.83 -12.89 -3.13
N GLN A 120 -5.87 -12.71 -2.31
CA GLN A 120 -6.10 -11.46 -1.58
C GLN A 120 -4.92 -11.12 -0.67
N LEU A 121 -4.40 -12.09 0.10
CA LEU A 121 -3.24 -11.90 0.96
C LEU A 121 -2.00 -11.49 0.16
N LEU A 122 -1.67 -12.21 -0.91
CA LEU A 122 -0.49 -11.90 -1.72
C LEU A 122 -0.62 -10.53 -2.41
N ARG A 123 -1.82 -10.15 -2.83
CA ARG A 123 -2.09 -8.82 -3.38
C ARG A 123 -1.78 -7.71 -2.36
N GLN A 124 -2.12 -7.88 -1.08
CA GLN A 124 -1.81 -6.89 -0.04
C GLN A 124 -0.31 -6.62 0.15
N TYR A 125 0.55 -7.59 -0.15
CA TYR A 125 2.01 -7.47 0.00
C TYR A 125 2.73 -7.08 -1.29
N PHE A 126 2.27 -7.59 -2.44
CA PHE A 126 3.06 -7.59 -3.68
C PHE A 126 2.39 -6.92 -4.88
N SER A 127 1.13 -6.46 -4.77
CA SER A 127 0.48 -5.77 -5.89
C SER A 127 0.99 -4.33 -6.08
N LYS A 128 0.63 -3.69 -7.20
CA LYS A 128 0.98 -2.27 -7.43
C LYS A 128 0.16 -1.33 -6.55
N GLU A 129 -0.98 -1.82 -6.08
CA GLU A 129 -1.89 -1.16 -5.16
C GLU A 129 -1.50 -1.44 -3.70
N ALA A 130 -0.55 -2.35 -3.47
CA ALA A 130 0.09 -2.58 -2.18
C ALA A 130 1.11 -1.49 -1.87
N LEU A 131 1.40 -1.32 -0.57
CA LEU A 131 2.31 -0.32 -0.02
C LEU A 131 3.76 -0.39 -0.57
N CYS A 132 4.14 -1.50 -1.21
CA CYS A 132 5.50 -1.78 -1.68
C CYS A 132 5.71 -1.59 -3.20
N ALA A 133 4.77 -0.98 -3.93
CA ALA A 133 4.91 -0.78 -5.38
C ALA A 133 5.96 0.28 -5.76
N SER A 134 7.09 -0.15 -6.35
CA SER A 134 8.09 0.79 -6.88
C SER A 134 7.75 1.26 -8.31
N PRO A 135 7.87 2.56 -8.67
CA PRO A 135 7.50 3.11 -9.99
C PRO A 135 8.50 2.90 -11.15
N TRP A 136 9.60 2.16 -10.99
CA TRP A 136 10.66 2.10 -12.02
C TRP A 136 10.29 1.20 -13.21
N PRO A 137 10.62 1.60 -14.46
CA PRO A 137 10.30 0.82 -15.64
C PRO A 137 11.14 -0.46 -15.67
N ALA A 138 10.53 -1.53 -16.13
CA ALA A 138 11.05 -2.89 -16.15
C ALA A 138 12.38 -3.02 -16.90
N VAL A 139 13.52 -2.94 -16.22
CA VAL A 139 14.77 -3.66 -16.54
C VAL A 139 15.54 -3.82 -15.22
N THR A 140 15.93 -5.05 -14.90
CA THR A 140 16.39 -5.55 -13.59
C THR A 140 15.29 -5.60 -12.55
N SER A 141 14.77 -6.78 -12.25
CA SER A 141 13.94 -7.01 -11.05
C SER A 141 14.80 -6.65 -9.84
N PRO A 142 14.59 -5.52 -9.15
CA PRO A 142 15.33 -5.26 -7.93
C PRO A 142 14.68 -6.13 -6.86
N LEU A 143 15.52 -6.77 -6.05
CA LEU A 143 15.21 -7.60 -4.88
C LEU A 143 14.43 -6.86 -3.76
N GLY A 144 13.63 -5.85 -4.08
CA GLY A 144 12.95 -4.97 -3.14
C GLY A 144 11.58 -5.46 -2.67
N CYS A 145 11.01 -6.49 -3.33
CA CYS A 145 9.71 -7.07 -2.99
C CYS A 145 9.71 -8.60 -3.14
N THR A 146 10.87 -9.25 -3.08
CA THR A 146 10.97 -10.71 -3.01
C THR A 146 11.02 -11.10 -1.54
N PRO A 147 10.16 -12.01 -1.05
CA PRO A 147 10.36 -12.50 0.30
C PRO A 147 11.72 -13.19 0.40
N THR A 148 12.45 -12.90 1.47
CA THR A 148 13.70 -13.60 1.74
C THR A 148 13.37 -15.00 2.26
N LEU A 149 13.83 -16.04 1.56
CA LEU A 149 13.78 -17.42 2.03
C LEU A 149 14.82 -17.56 3.16
N THR A 150 14.38 -17.61 4.40
CA THR A 150 15.24 -18.03 5.50
C THR A 150 15.13 -19.55 5.62
N ASN A 151 16.14 -20.27 5.13
CA ASN A 151 16.24 -21.71 5.31
C ASN A 151 16.87 -21.98 6.71
N PRO A 152 16.21 -22.70 7.64
CA PRO A 152 16.76 -22.96 8.97
C PRO A 152 17.79 -24.09 9.02
N GLY A 153 18.21 -24.63 7.87
CA GLY A 153 19.18 -25.73 7.77
C GLY A 153 20.65 -25.35 7.95
N THR A 154 21.03 -24.79 9.11
CA THR A 154 22.41 -24.92 9.63
C THR A 154 22.36 -25.11 11.13
N THR A 155 22.24 -26.36 11.56
CA THR A 155 22.61 -26.77 12.93
C THR A 155 24.10 -27.12 12.88
N THR A 156 24.86 -26.57 13.84
CA THR A 156 26.26 -26.91 14.14
C THR A 156 26.50 -28.41 14.25
#